data_AF-A0A0L0H4T8-F1
#
_entry.id   AF-A0A0L0H4T8-F1
#
_cell.length_a   1.000
_cell.length_b   1.000
_cell.length_c   1.000
_cell.angle_alpha   90.00
_cell.angle_beta   90.00
_cell.angle_gamma   90.00
#
_symmetry.space_group_name_H-M   'P 1'
#
loop_
_entity.id
_entity.type
_entity.pdbx_description
1 polymer ?
#
loop_
_entity_poly.entity_id
_entity_poly.type
_entity_poly.pdbx_seq_one_letter_code
_entity_poly.pdbx_strand_id
1 'polypeptide(L)'
;MSMKTPPAPYGGSWAAVYCEINKNLHRGFGRALTRMQRAAPTVSEADISAFLNYISVFLEVLHQHHEHEEQISYPVFVKYFGERELKELEAEHGNFQPAMRALEDYISDLRVKKASFNGEQIAHLVKNLETVMMPHLNHEESYLCTTALNDKIPQDEMYRTFKNIESISKKDAKPTTHLSFLLTQLTTEEQNQMFYDAPAIVRNILFRIFVWWNRSWWKWTDST
;
A
#
# COMPACT_ATOMS: atom_id res chain seq x y z
N MET A 1 15.81 30.29 5.20
CA MET A 1 16.31 29.51 6.37
C MET A 1 16.04 28.05 6.09
N SER A 2 17.07 27.21 5.91
CA SER A 2 16.86 25.77 5.79
C SER A 2 16.29 25.26 7.12
N MET A 3 15.09 24.68 7.12
CA MET A 3 14.60 23.95 8.29
C MET A 3 15.61 22.87 8.65
N LYS A 4 16.01 22.79 9.92
CA LYS A 4 16.83 21.69 10.40
C LYS A 4 16.02 20.40 10.29
N THR A 5 16.58 19.39 9.66
CA THR A 5 15.99 18.04 9.61
C THR A 5 15.83 17.52 11.04
N PRO A 6 14.60 17.15 11.46
CA PRO A 6 14.41 16.56 12.77
C PRO A 6 15.07 15.18 12.84
N PRO A 7 15.41 14.68 14.05
CA PRO A 7 15.83 13.30 14.20
C PRO A 7 14.72 12.36 13.71
N ALA A 8 15.10 11.25 13.08
CA ALA A 8 14.15 10.25 12.67
C ALA A 8 13.50 9.60 13.90
N PRO A 9 12.22 9.20 13.82
CA PRO A 9 11.58 8.41 14.89
C PRO A 9 12.37 7.13 15.17
N TYR A 10 12.23 6.63 16.41
CA TYR A 10 12.85 5.38 16.89
C TYR A 10 14.40 5.34 16.90
N GLY A 11 15.06 6.50 16.80
CA GLY A 11 16.52 6.61 16.95
C GLY A 11 17.35 6.13 15.76
N GLY A 12 16.72 5.99 14.58
CA GLY A 12 17.35 5.55 13.33
C GLY A 12 17.62 6.68 12.33
N SER A 13 17.58 6.34 11.04
CA SER A 13 17.70 7.27 9.90
C SER A 13 16.35 7.46 9.21
N TRP A 14 16.17 8.56 8.47
CA TRP A 14 14.99 8.78 7.62
C TRP A 14 14.87 7.74 6.50
N ALA A 15 15.99 7.20 6.05
CA ALA A 15 16.06 6.06 5.14
C ALA A 15 15.47 4.79 5.79
N ALA A 16 15.81 4.49 7.04
CA ALA A 16 15.23 3.37 7.77
C ALA A 16 13.72 3.54 8.00
N VAL A 17 13.27 4.78 8.24
CA VAL A 17 11.85 5.12 8.37
C VAL A 17 11.08 4.88 7.09
N TYR A 18 11.60 5.37 5.94
CA TYR A 18 11.04 5.08 4.63
C TYR A 18 10.87 3.57 4.44
N CYS A 19 11.92 2.82 4.73
CA CYS A 19 11.93 1.37 4.57
C CYS A 19 10.96 0.63 5.46
N GLU A 20 10.82 1.00 6.74
CA GLU A 20 9.85 0.33 7.60
C GLU A 20 8.42 0.63 7.16
N ILE A 21 8.14 1.87 6.74
CA ILE A 21 6.82 2.24 6.21
C ILE A 21 6.51 1.47 4.93
N ASN A 22 7.48 1.33 4.02
CA ASN A 22 7.31 0.57 2.79
C ASN A 22 7.02 -0.91 3.06
N LYS A 23 7.82 -1.54 3.93
CA LYS A 23 7.62 -2.92 4.38
C LYS A 23 6.24 -3.13 5.01
N ASN A 24 5.78 -2.17 5.80
CA ASN A 24 4.45 -2.25 6.41
C ASN A 24 3.33 -2.17 5.37
N LEU A 25 3.47 -1.32 4.35
CA LEU A 25 2.56 -1.30 3.19
C LEU A 25 2.53 -2.64 2.46
N HIS A 26 3.71 -3.18 2.11
CA HIS A 26 3.83 -4.46 1.40
C HIS A 26 3.22 -5.63 2.16
N ARG A 27 3.49 -5.73 3.47
CA ARG A 27 2.85 -6.72 4.35
C ARG A 27 1.33 -6.54 4.37
N GLY A 28 0.87 -5.29 4.41
CA GLY A 28 -0.55 -4.95 4.31
C GLY A 28 -1.19 -5.45 3.02
N PHE A 29 -0.53 -5.26 1.87
CA PHE A 29 -0.98 -5.77 0.57
C PHE A 29 -1.04 -7.30 0.54
N GLY A 30 0.01 -7.98 1.00
CA GLY A 30 0.02 -9.45 1.07
C GLY A 30 -1.11 -10.01 1.95
N ARG A 31 -1.38 -9.37 3.11
CA ARG A 31 -2.53 -9.72 3.97
C ARG A 31 -3.86 -9.50 3.26
N ALA A 32 -4.02 -8.38 2.55
CA ALA A 32 -5.24 -8.08 1.80
C ALA A 32 -5.51 -9.13 0.71
N LEU A 33 -4.51 -9.46 -0.10
CA LEU A 33 -4.60 -10.48 -1.14
C LEU A 33 -5.03 -11.84 -0.56
N THR A 34 -4.37 -12.27 0.52
CA THR A 34 -4.68 -13.53 1.21
C THR A 34 -6.14 -13.55 1.69
N ARG A 35 -6.60 -12.44 2.29
CA ARG A 35 -7.97 -12.30 2.80
C ARG A 35 -8.99 -12.30 1.67
N MET A 36 -8.72 -11.61 0.56
CA MET A 36 -9.58 -11.60 -0.63
C MET A 36 -9.72 -13.00 -1.24
N GLN A 37 -8.61 -13.73 -1.42
CA GLN A 37 -8.62 -15.09 -1.94
C GLN A 37 -9.48 -16.02 -1.08
N ARG A 38 -9.30 -15.96 0.25
CA ARG A 38 -10.06 -16.79 1.19
C ARG A 38 -11.54 -16.42 1.22
N ALA A 39 -11.87 -15.13 1.18
CA ALA A 39 -13.23 -14.65 1.31
C ALA A 39 -14.05 -14.88 0.04
N ALA A 40 -13.47 -14.66 -1.14
CA ALA A 40 -14.21 -14.55 -2.39
C ALA A 40 -15.20 -15.69 -2.67
N PRO A 41 -14.86 -16.99 -2.49
CA PRO A 41 -15.79 -18.10 -2.75
C PRO A 41 -17.02 -18.14 -1.83
N THR A 42 -16.96 -17.46 -0.68
CA THR A 42 -17.97 -17.52 0.39
C THR A 42 -18.74 -16.22 0.60
N VAL A 43 -18.53 -15.23 -0.28
CA VAL A 43 -19.25 -13.95 -0.24
C VAL A 43 -20.73 -14.17 -0.53
N SER A 44 -21.60 -13.72 0.37
CA SER A 44 -23.04 -13.77 0.19
C SER A 44 -23.49 -12.73 -0.86
N GLU A 45 -24.64 -12.96 -1.50
CA GLU A 45 -25.19 -12.02 -2.49
C GLU A 45 -25.36 -10.60 -1.92
N ALA A 46 -25.80 -10.48 -0.67
CA ALA A 46 -25.98 -9.20 0.02
C ALA A 46 -24.65 -8.44 0.24
N ASP A 47 -23.52 -9.14 0.19
CA ASP A 47 -22.20 -8.59 0.48
C ASP A 47 -21.34 -8.35 -0.76
N ILE A 48 -21.77 -8.80 -1.94
CA ILE A 48 -21.01 -8.67 -3.19
C ILE A 48 -20.55 -7.22 -3.39
N SER A 49 -21.48 -6.26 -3.28
CA SER A 49 -21.15 -4.84 -3.50
C SER A 49 -20.05 -4.33 -2.53
N ALA A 50 -20.15 -4.70 -1.25
CA ALA A 50 -19.15 -4.34 -0.25
C ALA A 50 -17.79 -5.00 -0.56
N PHE A 51 -17.79 -6.24 -1.03
CA PHE A 51 -16.57 -6.98 -1.36
C PHE A 51 -15.88 -6.39 -2.59
N LEU A 52 -16.64 -6.03 -3.62
CA LEU A 52 -16.10 -5.35 -4.79
C LEU A 52 -15.50 -3.98 -4.43
N ASN A 53 -16.12 -3.24 -3.51
CA ASN A 53 -15.55 -1.97 -3.02
C ASN A 53 -14.25 -2.20 -2.22
N TYR A 54 -14.19 -3.24 -1.40
CA TYR A 54 -12.95 -3.61 -0.70
C TYR A 54 -11.80 -3.87 -1.67
N ILE A 55 -12.03 -4.66 -2.72
CA ILE A 55 -11.00 -4.94 -3.73
C ILE A 55 -10.66 -3.69 -4.54
N SER A 56 -11.65 -2.85 -4.87
CA SER A 56 -11.42 -1.60 -5.61
C SER A 56 -10.51 -0.64 -4.81
N VAL A 57 -10.76 -0.48 -3.51
CA VAL A 57 -9.91 0.37 -2.66
C VAL A 57 -8.48 -0.19 -2.56
N PHE A 58 -8.31 -1.52 -2.49
CA PHE A 58 -6.98 -2.12 -2.54
C PHE A 58 -6.24 -1.76 -3.84
N LEU A 59 -6.88 -1.89 -5.00
CA LEU A 59 -6.30 -1.56 -6.30
C LEU A 59 -5.96 -0.06 -6.40
N GLU A 60 -6.84 0.82 -5.91
CA GLU A 60 -6.59 2.27 -5.85
C GLU A 60 -5.37 2.61 -4.99
N VAL A 61 -5.24 2.01 -3.80
CA VAL A 61 -4.09 2.24 -2.91
C VAL A 61 -2.81 1.66 -3.50
N LEU A 62 -2.89 0.51 -4.17
CA LEU A 62 -1.74 -0.12 -4.83
C LEU A 62 -1.22 0.71 -6.00
N HIS A 63 -2.12 1.25 -6.84
CA HIS A 63 -1.73 2.21 -7.90
C HIS A 63 -1.06 3.46 -7.32
N GLN A 64 -1.66 4.05 -6.28
CA GLN A 64 -1.11 5.25 -5.65
C GLN A 64 0.28 4.99 -5.06
N HIS A 65 0.51 3.81 -4.48
CA HIS A 65 1.81 3.41 -3.94
C HIS A 65 2.90 3.38 -5.02
N HIS A 66 2.68 2.65 -6.12
CA HIS A 66 3.65 2.59 -7.21
C HIS A 66 3.81 3.94 -7.93
N GLU A 67 2.76 4.75 -8.04
CA GLU A 67 2.85 6.11 -8.58
C GLU A 67 3.78 6.99 -7.74
N HIS A 68 3.69 6.90 -6.41
CA HIS A 68 4.62 7.63 -5.52
C HIS A 68 6.06 7.15 -5.69
N GLU A 69 6.29 5.86 -5.92
CA GLU A 69 7.62 5.32 -6.16
C GLU A 69 8.22 5.89 -7.44
N GLU A 70 7.52 5.76 -8.56
CA GLU A 70 7.99 6.22 -9.87
C GLU A 70 8.20 7.75 -9.90
N GLN A 71 7.28 8.52 -9.30
CA GLN A 71 7.32 9.98 -9.39
C GLN A 71 8.21 10.65 -8.33
N ILE A 72 8.45 10.00 -7.19
CA ILE A 72 9.07 10.64 -6.03
C ILE A 72 10.28 9.85 -5.51
N SER A 73 10.10 8.57 -5.17
CA SER A 73 11.14 7.79 -4.49
C SER A 73 12.26 7.38 -5.44
N TYR A 74 11.93 6.77 -6.58
CA TYR A 74 12.88 6.26 -7.55
C TYR A 74 13.79 7.34 -8.13
N PRO A 75 13.31 8.56 -8.48
CA PRO A 75 14.19 9.65 -8.91
C PRO A 75 15.26 10.01 -7.87
N VAL A 76 14.92 9.97 -6.57
CA VAL A 76 15.89 10.21 -5.48
C VAL A 76 16.87 9.04 -5.41
N PHE A 77 16.41 7.80 -5.52
CA PHE A 77 17.30 6.64 -5.51
C PHE A 77 18.25 6.63 -6.73
N VAL A 78 17.77 6.96 -7.93
CA VAL A 78 18.59 7.05 -9.15
C VAL A 78 19.74 8.03 -8.95
N LYS A 79 19.47 9.17 -8.32
CA LYS A 79 20.49 10.20 -8.03
C LYS A 79 21.64 9.67 -7.16
N TYR A 80 21.42 8.69 -6.29
CA TYR A 80 22.43 8.21 -5.33
C TYR A 80 23.00 6.82 -5.63
N PHE A 81 22.28 5.96 -6.33
CA PHE A 81 22.72 4.60 -6.66
C PHE A 81 23.01 4.38 -8.15
N GLY A 82 22.55 5.29 -9.01
CA GLY A 82 22.58 5.12 -10.46
C GLY A 82 21.33 4.40 -10.98
N GLU A 83 21.23 4.32 -12.31
CA GLU A 83 19.98 3.89 -12.97
C GLU A 83 19.83 2.38 -13.13
N ARG A 84 20.92 1.60 -13.06
CA ARG A 84 20.93 0.23 -13.60
C ARG A 84 19.93 -0.68 -12.90
N GLU A 85 19.98 -0.74 -11.58
CA GLU A 85 19.13 -1.63 -10.78
C GLU A 85 17.71 -1.07 -10.59
N LEU A 86 17.54 0.27 -10.59
CA LEU A 86 16.22 0.90 -10.48
C LEU A 86 15.38 0.75 -11.76
N LYS A 87 16.02 0.69 -12.93
CA LYS A 87 15.33 0.37 -14.20
C LYS A 87 14.75 -1.04 -14.21
N GLU A 88 15.35 -1.97 -13.48
CA GLU A 88 14.82 -3.33 -13.35
C GLU A 88 13.58 -3.34 -12.46
N LEU A 89 13.62 -2.67 -11.30
CA LEU A 89 12.46 -2.51 -10.41
C LEU A 89 11.30 -1.78 -11.10
N GLU A 90 11.57 -0.69 -11.82
CA GLU A 90 10.55 0.02 -12.62
C GLU A 90 9.98 -0.87 -13.72
N ALA A 91 10.81 -1.67 -14.40
CA ALA A 91 10.34 -2.60 -15.43
C ALA A 91 9.45 -3.72 -14.85
N GLU A 92 9.66 -4.11 -13.60
CA GLU A 92 8.82 -5.10 -12.91
C GLU A 92 7.39 -4.60 -12.70
N HIS A 93 7.16 -3.29 -12.62
CA HIS A 93 5.80 -2.75 -12.62
C HIS A 93 5.03 -3.20 -13.86
N GLY A 94 5.68 -3.19 -15.03
CA GLY A 94 5.11 -3.72 -16.27
C GLY A 94 4.67 -5.19 -16.20
N ASN A 95 5.25 -5.99 -15.30
CA ASN A 95 4.95 -7.42 -15.18
C ASN A 95 3.65 -7.70 -14.41
N PHE A 96 3.34 -6.93 -13.36
CA PHE A 96 2.10 -7.15 -12.58
C PHE A 96 0.92 -6.30 -13.05
N GLN A 97 1.18 -5.21 -13.80
CA GLN A 97 0.14 -4.35 -14.36
C GLN A 97 -0.95 -5.10 -15.17
N PRO A 98 -0.63 -6.11 -16.00
CA PRO A 98 -1.65 -6.93 -16.66
C PRO A 98 -2.56 -7.69 -15.67
N ALA A 99 -2.01 -8.20 -14.57
CA ALA A 99 -2.79 -8.92 -13.56
C ALA A 99 -3.70 -7.98 -12.76
N MET A 100 -3.23 -6.77 -12.45
CA MET A 100 -4.06 -5.71 -11.86
C MET A 100 -5.23 -5.36 -12.77
N ARG A 101 -4.95 -5.06 -14.06
CA ARG A 101 -5.98 -4.73 -15.05
C ARG A 101 -7.01 -5.84 -15.22
N ALA A 102 -6.59 -7.10 -15.26
CA ALA A 102 -7.53 -8.22 -15.37
C ALA A 102 -8.51 -8.28 -14.19
N LEU A 103 -8.05 -7.97 -12.97
CA LEU A 103 -8.91 -7.89 -11.79
C LEU A 103 -9.84 -6.67 -11.84
N GLU A 104 -9.34 -5.51 -12.27
CA GLU A 104 -10.12 -4.29 -12.47
C GLU A 104 -11.23 -4.45 -13.50
N ASP A 105 -10.90 -5.00 -14.66
CA ASP A 105 -11.84 -5.24 -15.76
C ASP A 105 -12.96 -6.18 -15.30
N TYR A 106 -12.62 -7.24 -14.58
CA TYR A 106 -13.63 -8.15 -14.05
C TYR A 106 -14.55 -7.47 -13.02
N ILE A 107 -13.99 -6.66 -12.10
CA ILE A 107 -14.80 -5.87 -11.16
C ILE A 107 -15.71 -4.89 -11.91
N SER A 108 -15.19 -4.23 -12.95
CA SER A 108 -15.95 -3.31 -13.80
C SER A 108 -17.12 -4.02 -14.47
N ASP A 109 -16.87 -5.17 -15.10
CA ASP A 109 -17.89 -6.00 -15.75
C ASP A 109 -18.98 -6.48 -14.79
N LEU A 110 -18.63 -6.82 -13.55
CA LEU A 110 -19.60 -7.13 -12.49
C LEU A 110 -20.47 -5.92 -12.14
N ARG A 111 -19.88 -4.73 -12.02
CA ARG A 111 -20.62 -3.49 -11.68
C ARG A 111 -21.60 -3.08 -12.79
N VAL A 112 -21.22 -3.25 -14.06
CA VAL A 112 -22.09 -2.96 -15.20
C VAL A 112 -22.95 -4.15 -15.65
N LYS A 113 -22.96 -5.25 -14.88
CA LYS A 113 -23.75 -6.46 -15.13
C LYS A 113 -23.46 -7.13 -16.49
N LYS A 114 -22.23 -7.00 -17.00
CA LYS A 114 -21.71 -7.76 -18.15
C LYS A 114 -21.24 -9.16 -17.75
N ALA A 115 -20.95 -9.36 -16.46
CA ALA A 115 -20.63 -10.66 -15.87
C ALA A 115 -21.50 -10.93 -14.64
N SER A 116 -21.58 -12.20 -14.22
CA SER A 116 -22.17 -12.61 -12.94
C SER A 116 -21.08 -12.89 -11.91
N PHE A 117 -21.36 -12.59 -10.64
CA PHE A 117 -20.39 -12.80 -9.58
C PHE A 117 -20.00 -14.28 -9.49
N ASN A 118 -18.71 -14.55 -9.64
CA ASN A 118 -18.09 -15.84 -9.41
C ASN A 118 -16.91 -15.63 -8.46
N GLY A 119 -17.07 -16.09 -7.21
CA GLY A 119 -16.06 -15.96 -6.17
C GLY A 119 -14.77 -16.71 -6.47
N GLU A 120 -14.84 -17.87 -7.14
CA GLU A 120 -13.67 -18.63 -7.57
C GLU A 120 -12.86 -17.87 -8.63
N GLN A 121 -13.54 -17.17 -9.54
CA GLN A 121 -12.87 -16.34 -10.54
C GLN A 121 -12.14 -15.17 -9.88
N ILE A 122 -12.72 -14.52 -8.87
CA ILE A 122 -12.02 -13.47 -8.11
C ILE A 122 -10.82 -14.07 -7.39
N ALA A 123 -10.98 -15.19 -6.69
CA ALA A 123 -9.88 -15.84 -5.98
C ALA A 123 -8.72 -16.17 -6.93
N HIS A 124 -9.02 -16.67 -8.14
CA HIS A 124 -8.02 -16.94 -9.17
C HIS A 124 -7.30 -15.66 -9.65
N LEU A 125 -8.04 -14.59 -9.96
CA LEU A 125 -7.46 -13.32 -10.41
C LEU A 125 -6.56 -12.69 -9.31
N VAL A 126 -7.02 -12.71 -8.06
CA VAL A 126 -6.24 -12.23 -6.92
C VAL A 126 -4.99 -13.09 -6.70
N LYS A 127 -5.10 -14.42 -6.86
CA LYS A 127 -3.94 -15.32 -6.79
C LYS A 127 -2.91 -15.01 -7.87
N ASN A 128 -3.36 -14.79 -9.10
CA ASN A 128 -2.48 -14.43 -10.20
C ASN A 128 -1.74 -13.11 -9.91
N LEU A 129 -2.44 -12.09 -9.40
CA LEU A 129 -1.83 -10.83 -8.98
C LEU A 129 -0.79 -11.04 -7.87
N GLU A 130 -1.13 -11.81 -6.82
CA GLU A 130 -0.18 -12.14 -5.75
C GLU A 130 1.09 -12.82 -6.30
N THR A 131 0.94 -13.78 -7.21
CA THR A 131 2.08 -14.53 -7.78
C THR A 131 3.08 -13.63 -8.51
N VAL A 132 2.63 -12.57 -9.16
CA VAL A 132 3.51 -11.65 -9.91
C VAL A 132 3.97 -10.45 -9.08
N MET A 133 3.15 -9.98 -8.14
CA MET A 133 3.45 -8.79 -7.34
C MET A 133 4.36 -9.10 -6.15
N MET A 134 4.15 -10.21 -5.44
CA MET A 134 4.96 -10.51 -4.25
C MET A 134 6.47 -10.65 -4.53
N PRO A 135 6.91 -11.26 -5.66
CA PRO A 135 8.32 -11.25 -6.03
C PRO A 135 8.90 -9.84 -6.20
N HIS A 136 8.14 -8.93 -6.83
CA HIS A 136 8.55 -7.54 -7.00
C HIS A 136 8.70 -6.83 -5.66
N LEU A 137 7.70 -6.90 -4.78
CA LEU A 137 7.77 -6.28 -3.44
C LEU A 137 8.97 -6.78 -2.62
N ASN A 138 9.27 -8.08 -2.71
CA ASN A 138 10.44 -8.67 -2.06
C ASN A 138 11.76 -8.18 -2.67
N HIS A 139 11.84 -8.08 -4.00
CA HIS A 139 13.02 -7.57 -4.69
C HIS A 139 13.27 -6.12 -4.29
N GLU A 140 12.23 -5.28 -4.32
CA GLU A 140 12.31 -3.89 -3.91
C GLU A 140 12.83 -3.74 -2.48
N GLU A 141 12.25 -4.47 -1.52
CA GLU A 141 12.71 -4.44 -0.13
C GLU A 141 14.17 -4.90 0.01
N SER A 142 14.56 -5.95 -0.72
CA SER A 142 15.92 -6.49 -0.66
C SER A 142 16.97 -5.51 -1.18
N TYR A 143 16.58 -4.63 -2.11
CA TYR A 143 17.47 -3.67 -2.75
C TYR A 143 17.45 -2.30 -2.04
N LEU A 144 16.26 -1.73 -1.86
CA LEU A 144 16.08 -0.39 -1.30
C LEU A 144 16.22 -0.37 0.23
N CYS A 145 15.96 -1.48 0.93
CA CYS A 145 16.03 -1.49 2.39
C CYS A 145 17.29 -2.10 2.98
N THR A 146 18.41 -1.83 2.31
CA THR A 146 19.75 -2.20 2.74
C THR A 146 20.38 -1.12 3.62
N THR A 147 21.35 -1.51 4.45
CA THR A 147 22.17 -0.56 5.22
C THR A 147 22.94 0.40 4.31
N ALA A 148 23.30 -0.03 3.10
CA ALA A 148 23.90 0.83 2.10
C ALA A 148 23.00 2.01 1.68
N LEU A 149 21.67 1.84 1.72
CA LEU A 149 20.73 2.94 1.47
C LEU A 149 20.73 3.97 2.61
N ASN A 150 20.82 3.49 3.86
CA ASN A 150 20.89 4.35 5.04
C ASN A 150 22.10 5.28 5.07
N ASP A 151 23.22 4.84 4.48
CA ASP A 151 24.50 5.55 4.54
C ASP A 151 24.75 6.48 3.33
N LYS A 152 24.15 6.19 2.17
CA LYS A 152 24.42 6.94 0.92
C LYS A 152 23.54 8.16 0.71
N ILE A 153 22.28 8.14 1.17
CA ILE A 153 21.37 9.27 0.96
C ILE A 153 21.42 10.21 2.17
N PRO A 154 21.65 11.52 1.96
CA PRO A 154 21.59 12.50 3.03
C PRO A 154 20.26 12.46 3.77
N GLN A 155 20.31 12.55 5.10
CA GLN A 155 19.14 12.48 5.97
C GLN A 155 18.10 13.57 5.66
N ASP A 156 18.55 14.76 5.29
CA ASP A 156 17.66 15.87 4.91
C ASP A 156 16.96 15.64 3.58
N GLU A 157 17.60 14.93 2.65
CA GLU A 157 16.98 14.54 1.39
C GLU A 157 15.92 13.48 1.63
N MET A 158 16.23 12.40 2.35
CA MET A 158 15.24 11.37 2.69
C MET A 158 14.06 11.94 3.47
N TYR A 159 14.31 12.85 4.42
CA TYR A 159 13.25 13.54 5.13
C TYR A 159 12.34 14.33 4.18
N ARG A 160 12.91 15.09 3.23
CA ARG A 160 12.12 15.84 2.24
C ARG A 160 11.32 14.92 1.33
N THR A 161 11.92 13.82 0.86
CA THR A 161 11.22 12.79 0.08
C THR A 161 10.01 12.26 0.85
N PHE A 162 10.21 11.86 2.10
CA PHE A 162 9.13 11.38 2.96
C PHE A 162 8.02 12.42 3.16
N LYS A 163 8.39 13.67 3.47
CA LYS A 163 7.41 14.76 3.62
C LYS A 163 6.68 15.09 2.32
N ASN A 164 7.32 14.89 1.16
CA ASN A 164 6.67 15.08 -0.14
C ASN A 164 5.60 14.01 -0.38
N ILE A 165 5.95 12.73 -0.19
CA ILE A 165 5.01 11.60 -0.26
C ILE A 165 3.83 11.83 0.69
N GLU A 166 4.10 12.20 1.94
CA GLU A 166 3.07 12.48 2.93
C GLU A 166 2.18 13.66 2.52
N SER A 167 2.76 14.72 1.96
CA SER A 167 1.99 15.89 1.53
C SER A 167 1.07 15.57 0.35
N ILE A 168 1.52 14.76 -0.61
CA ILE A 168 0.70 14.32 -1.75
C ILE A 168 -0.38 13.36 -1.25
N SER A 169 -0.01 12.35 -0.46
CA SER A 169 -0.94 11.40 0.16
C SER A 169 -2.04 12.11 0.96
N LYS A 170 -1.73 13.23 1.64
CA LYS A 170 -2.72 14.03 2.39
C LYS A 170 -3.66 14.83 1.49
N LYS A 171 -3.19 15.32 0.34
CA LYS A 171 -4.04 16.04 -0.64
C LYS A 171 -5.04 15.11 -1.30
N ASP A 172 -4.59 13.90 -1.62
CA ASP A 172 -5.42 12.85 -2.24
C ASP A 172 -6.09 11.94 -1.21
N ALA A 173 -6.02 12.31 0.06
CA ALA A 173 -6.51 11.48 1.16
C ALA A 173 -8.01 11.24 1.01
N LYS A 174 -8.39 9.97 1.01
CA LYS A 174 -9.76 9.51 1.22
C LYS A 174 -9.84 8.83 2.60
N PRO A 175 -10.14 9.56 3.69
CA PRO A 175 -10.03 9.01 5.04
C PRO A 175 -10.90 7.77 5.28
N THR A 176 -12.11 7.76 4.73
CA THR A 176 -13.09 6.67 4.88
C THR A 176 -12.82 5.47 3.97
N THR A 177 -11.86 5.55 3.04
CA THR A 177 -11.49 4.44 2.14
C THR A 177 -10.00 4.11 2.21
N HIS A 178 -9.11 4.92 1.63
CA HIS A 178 -7.68 4.63 1.56
C HIS A 178 -7.06 4.47 2.96
N LEU A 179 -7.26 5.46 3.84
CA LEU A 179 -6.75 5.39 5.22
C LEU A 179 -7.39 4.23 5.99
N SER A 180 -8.69 4.00 5.80
CA SER A 180 -9.40 2.88 6.45
C SER A 180 -8.88 1.51 5.97
N PHE A 181 -8.56 1.39 4.69
CA PHE A 181 -7.91 0.20 4.13
C PHE A 181 -6.55 -0.03 4.79
N LEU A 182 -5.68 0.99 4.85
CA LEU A 182 -4.38 0.87 5.53
C LEU A 182 -4.54 0.44 6.98
N LEU A 183 -5.38 1.11 7.75
CA LEU A 183 -5.61 0.80 9.16
C LEU A 183 -6.13 -0.62 9.39
N THR A 184 -6.93 -1.16 8.48
CA THR A 184 -7.49 -2.50 8.60
C THR A 184 -6.54 -3.60 8.12
N GLN A 185 -5.54 -3.24 7.30
CA GLN A 185 -4.51 -4.17 6.88
C GLN A 185 -3.30 -4.20 7.81
N LEU A 186 -3.08 -3.19 8.64
CA LEU A 186 -1.92 -3.07 9.52
C LEU A 186 -2.22 -3.55 10.95
N THR A 187 -1.26 -4.22 11.58
CA THR A 187 -1.27 -4.47 13.02
C THR A 187 -1.16 -3.17 13.81
N THR A 188 -1.52 -3.19 15.10
CA THR A 188 -1.38 -2.02 15.97
C THR A 188 0.04 -1.45 16.00
N GLU A 189 1.05 -2.32 15.97
CA GLU A 189 2.46 -1.90 15.97
C GLU A 189 2.83 -1.22 14.64
N GLU A 190 2.48 -1.83 13.51
CA GLU A 190 2.72 -1.24 12.19
C GLU A 190 1.96 0.09 12.01
N GLN A 191 0.74 0.22 12.56
CA GLN A 191 0.01 1.49 12.59
C GLN A 191 0.74 2.56 13.41
N ASN A 192 1.29 2.19 14.57
CA ASN A 192 2.06 3.12 15.39
C ASN A 192 3.31 3.62 14.67
N GLN A 193 3.96 2.74 13.90
CA GLN A 193 5.13 3.07 13.08
C GLN A 193 4.76 3.95 11.88
N MET A 194 3.70 3.60 11.14
CA MET A 194 3.25 4.36 9.97
C MET A 194 2.76 5.76 10.35
N PHE A 195 2.02 5.86 11.47
CA PHE A 195 1.43 7.11 11.95
C PHE A 195 2.15 7.62 13.21
N TYR A 196 3.48 7.56 13.23
CA TYR A 196 4.28 7.89 14.42
C TYR A 196 4.11 9.36 14.86
N ASP A 197 3.83 10.26 13.92
CA ASP A 197 3.64 11.70 14.15
C ASP A 197 2.19 12.09 14.45
N ALA A 198 1.25 11.16 14.27
CA ALA A 198 -0.17 11.40 14.54
C ALA A 198 -0.44 11.44 16.05
N PRO A 199 -1.15 12.47 16.56
CA PRO A 199 -1.53 12.53 17.97
C PRO A 199 -2.31 11.29 18.41
N ALA A 200 -2.12 10.85 19.66
CA ALA A 200 -2.77 9.66 20.19
C ALA A 200 -4.30 9.69 20.06
N ILE A 201 -4.93 10.87 20.17
CA ILE A 201 -6.38 11.02 19.98
C ILE A 201 -6.83 10.74 18.53
N VAL A 202 -6.00 11.12 17.55
CA VAL A 202 -6.26 10.81 16.14
C VAL A 202 -6.17 9.31 15.92
N ARG A 203 -5.10 8.68 16.41
CA ARG A 203 -4.87 7.23 16.25
C ARG A 203 -5.91 6.37 16.96
N ASN A 204 -6.30 6.74 18.18
CA ASN A 204 -7.17 5.90 19.01
C ASN A 204 -8.66 6.14 18.78
N ILE A 205 -9.05 7.31 18.24
CA ILE A 205 -10.46 7.69 18.09
C ILE A 205 -10.84 7.93 16.64
N LEU A 206 -10.21 8.91 15.96
CA LEU A 206 -10.61 9.30 14.60
C LEU A 206 -10.44 8.16 13.59
N PHE A 207 -9.35 7.40 13.70
CA PHE A 207 -9.11 6.24 12.85
C PHE A 207 -10.22 5.20 12.97
N ARG A 208 -10.75 4.95 14.17
CA ARG A 208 -11.88 4.04 14.38
C ARG A 208 -13.17 4.56 13.75
N ILE A 209 -13.40 5.88 13.80
CA ILE A 209 -14.55 6.52 13.17
C ILE A 209 -14.49 6.39 11.64
N PHE A 210 -13.32 6.58 11.02
CA PHE A 210 -13.17 6.44 9.58
C PHE A 210 -13.40 5.01 9.10
N VAL A 211 -12.83 4.02 9.79
CA VAL A 211 -13.08 2.61 9.52
C VAL A 211 -14.58 2.28 9.66
N TRP A 212 -15.25 2.83 10.67
CA TRP A 212 -16.67 2.58 10.89
C TRP A 212 -17.57 3.04 9.73
N TRP A 213 -17.20 4.12 9.02
CA TRP A 213 -18.01 4.70 7.93
C TRP A 213 -18.32 3.70 6.81
N ASN A 214 -17.33 2.89 6.43
CA ASN A 214 -17.44 1.85 5.42
C ASN A 214 -17.27 0.45 6.04
N ARG A 215 -17.72 0.25 7.29
CA ARG A 215 -17.48 -1.00 8.06
C ARG A 215 -17.83 -2.29 7.33
N SER A 216 -18.84 -2.29 6.46
CA SER A 216 -19.21 -3.48 5.69
C SER A 216 -18.15 -3.90 4.68
N TRP A 217 -17.32 -2.95 4.22
CA TRP A 217 -16.21 -3.22 3.29
C TRP A 217 -15.02 -3.85 4.03
N TRP A 218 -14.92 -3.63 5.34
CA TRP A 218 -13.77 -4.08 6.13
C TRP A 218 -14.03 -5.40 6.87
N LYS A 219 -15.21 -6.00 6.75
CA LYS A 219 -15.53 -7.22 7.52
C LYS A 219 -14.65 -8.45 7.19
N TRP A 220 -13.86 -8.39 6.11
CA TRP A 220 -12.87 -9.43 5.74
C TRP A 220 -11.48 -9.16 6.32
N THR A 221 -11.30 -8.04 7.02
CA THR A 221 -10.02 -7.60 7.60
C THR A 221 -9.86 -7.98 9.06
N ASP A 222 -10.97 -8.26 9.74
CA ASP A 222 -10.96 -8.73 11.11
C ASP A 222 -10.30 -10.11 11.16
N SER A 223 -9.16 -10.17 11.83
CA SER A 223 -8.48 -11.41 12.16
C SER A 223 -9.04 -11.93 13.48
N THR A 224 -9.28 -13.24 13.53
CA THR A 224 -8.93 -14.05 14.70
C THR A 224 -7.64 -13.56 15.36
#